data_AF-A0ABC8TVI1-F1
#
_entry.id   AF-A0ABC8TVI1-F1
#
_cell.length_a   1.000
_cell.length_b   1.000
_cell.length_c   1.000
_cell.angle_alpha   90.00
_cell.angle_beta   90.00
_cell.angle_gamma   90.00
#
_symmetry.space_group_name_H-M   'P 1'
#
loop_
_entity.id
_entity.type
_entity.pdbx_description
1 polymer ?
#
loop_
_entity_poly.entity_id
_entity_poly.type
_entity_poly.pdbx_seq_one_letter_code
_entity_poly.pdbx_strand_id
1 'polypeptide(L)'
;GINAVFMQTYMKGVSCPYICGKHLDHGVLLVGYGAAGFAPIRLKEKPYWIIKNSWGENWGEDGYYKICRGHNVCGVDSMVSTVAAIHTTTE
;
A
#
# COMPACT_ATOMS: atom_id res chain seq x y z
N GLY A 1 -2.29 -8.57 0.77
CA GLY A 1 -1.42 -8.61 1.98
C GLY A 1 -0.12 -7.89 1.68
N ILE A 2 0.66 -7.56 2.70
CA ILE A 2 1.96 -6.86 2.59
C ILE A 2 2.89 -7.30 3.73
N ASN A 3 4.20 -7.22 3.53
CA ASN A 3 5.17 -7.23 4.63
C ASN A 3 5.22 -5.84 5.30
N ALA A 4 4.82 -5.74 6.56
CA ALA A 4 4.62 -4.47 7.26
C ALA A 4 5.90 -3.89 7.91
N VAL A 5 7.09 -4.48 7.70
CA VAL A 5 8.31 -4.01 8.39
C VAL A 5 8.61 -2.53 8.11
N PHE A 6 8.39 -2.07 6.88
CA PHE A 6 8.58 -0.66 6.48
C PHE A 6 7.38 0.24 6.79
N MET A 7 6.25 -0.32 7.23
CA MET A 7 5.10 0.45 7.69
C MET A 7 5.32 0.99 9.10
N GLN A 8 6.06 0.29 9.97
CA GLN A 8 6.20 0.68 11.38
C GLN A 8 6.75 2.11 11.57
N THR A 9 7.64 2.55 10.70
CA THR A 9 8.30 3.87 10.77
C THR A 9 7.86 4.83 9.67
N TYR A 10 6.81 4.47 8.92
CA TYR A 10 6.31 5.32 7.84
C TYR A 10 5.67 6.60 8.39
N MET A 11 6.03 7.74 7.80
CA MET A 11 5.42 9.04 8.09
C MET A 11 4.77 9.65 6.85
N LYS A 12 5.50 9.77 5.74
CA LYS A 12 5.00 10.39 4.51
C LYS A 12 5.85 10.07 3.27
N GLY A 13 5.29 10.36 2.10
CA GLY A 13 5.97 10.23 0.80
C GLY A 13 5.89 8.81 0.25
N VAL A 14 6.44 8.57 -0.93
CA VAL A 14 6.36 7.23 -1.53
C VAL A 14 7.44 6.31 -0.94
N SER A 15 7.01 5.30 -0.20
CA SER A 15 7.89 4.25 0.32
C SER A 15 8.36 3.31 -0.79
N CYS A 16 9.67 3.28 -1.03
CA CYS A 16 10.28 2.52 -2.12
C CYS A 16 11.53 1.74 -1.66
N PRO A 17 11.44 0.91 -0.61
CA PRO A 17 12.59 0.20 -0.06
C PRO A 17 13.31 -0.61 -1.15
N TYR A 18 14.63 -0.65 -1.08
CA TYR A 18 15.45 -1.45 -1.99
C TYR A 18 15.31 -2.94 -1.73
N ILE A 19 15.19 -3.30 -0.45
CA ILE A 19 15.07 -4.68 0.03
C ILE A 19 13.86 -4.71 0.94
N CYS A 20 12.87 -5.53 0.58
CA CYS A 20 11.72 -5.81 1.42
C CYS A 20 11.27 -7.25 1.16
N GLY A 21 11.15 -8.04 2.22
CA GLY A 21 10.68 -9.42 2.12
C GLY A 21 9.27 -9.49 1.53
N LYS A 22 8.96 -10.61 0.88
CA LYS A 22 7.61 -10.90 0.36
C LYS A 22 6.83 -11.86 1.25
N HIS A 23 7.36 -12.16 2.43
CA HIS A 23 6.62 -12.89 3.45
C HIS A 23 5.52 -11.97 3.99
N LEU A 24 4.28 -12.24 3.59
CA LEU A 24 3.14 -11.43 3.95
C LEU A 24 2.78 -11.66 5.41
N ASP A 25 2.64 -10.57 6.17
CA ASP A 25 2.30 -10.62 7.59
C ASP A 25 1.18 -9.65 7.98
N HIS A 26 0.73 -8.79 7.05
CA HIS A 26 -0.30 -7.78 7.32
C HIS A 26 -1.34 -7.65 6.21
N GLY A 27 -2.59 -7.43 6.63
CA GLY A 27 -3.73 -7.17 5.76
C GLY A 27 -4.00 -5.67 5.65
N VAL A 28 -4.15 -5.17 4.41
CA VAL A 28 -4.40 -3.76 4.12
C VAL A 28 -5.36 -3.60 2.95
N LEU A 29 -5.96 -2.42 2.80
CA LEU A 29 -6.89 -2.13 1.70
C LEU A 29 -6.23 -1.23 0.66
N LEU A 30 -6.20 -1.68 -0.59
CA LEU A 30 -5.81 -0.85 -1.73
C LEU A 30 -6.98 0.07 -2.11
N VAL A 31 -6.77 1.39 -2.12
CA VAL A 31 -7.83 2.39 -2.36
C VAL A 31 -7.57 3.29 -3.56
N GLY A 32 -6.37 3.23 -4.16
CA GLY A 32 -6.04 4.05 -5.31
C GLY A 32 -4.59 3.91 -5.75
N TYR A 33 -4.20 4.76 -6.70
CA TYR A 33 -2.84 4.84 -7.22
C TYR A 33 -2.52 6.26 -7.71
N GLY A 34 -1.23 6.55 -7.84
CA GLY A 34 -0.73 7.77 -8.46
C GLY A 34 0.35 7.47 -9.50
N ALA A 35 0.48 8.36 -10.50
CA ALA A 35 1.50 8.26 -11.53
C ALA A 35 2.87 8.77 -11.06
N ALA A 36 2.89 9.79 -10.20
CA ALA A 36 4.09 10.44 -9.72
C ALA A 36 3.94 10.93 -8.28
N GLY A 37 4.85 10.54 -7.41
CA GLY A 37 5.01 11.06 -6.06
C GLY A 37 6.45 10.90 -5.59
N PHE A 38 6.97 11.87 -4.84
CA PHE A 38 8.37 11.88 -4.41
C PHE A 38 8.67 10.70 -3.48
N ALA A 39 9.66 9.89 -3.86
CA ALA A 39 10.17 8.77 -3.07
C ALA A 39 11.52 9.15 -2.43
N PRO A 40 11.59 9.43 -1.12
CA PRO A 40 12.80 9.94 -0.48
C PRO A 40 14.04 9.09 -0.74
N ILE A 41 13.91 7.77 -0.62
CA ILE A 41 15.03 6.83 -0.79
C ILE A 41 15.52 6.68 -2.26
N ARG A 42 14.72 7.17 -3.22
CA ARG A 42 15.04 7.14 -4.65
C ARG A 42 15.44 8.51 -5.20
N LEU A 43 15.26 9.57 -4.40
CA LEU A 43 15.51 10.96 -4.77
C LEU A 43 14.81 11.37 -6.08
N LYS A 44 13.66 10.76 -6.38
CA LYS A 44 12.87 11.04 -7.58
C LYS A 44 11.42 10.64 -7.41
N GLU A 45 10.58 11.09 -8.32
CA GLU A 45 9.19 10.68 -8.38
C GLU A 45 9.05 9.22 -8.83
N LYS A 46 8.04 8.54 -8.27
CA LYS A 46 7.70 7.16 -8.57
C LYS A 46 6.19 6.99 -8.65
N PRO A 47 5.70 6.06 -9.49
CA PRO A 47 4.31 5.62 -9.41
C PRO A 47 4.09 4.84 -8.11
N TYR A 48 2.90 4.97 -7.54
CA TYR A 48 2.61 4.39 -6.23
C TYR A 48 1.19 3.86 -6.12
N TRP A 49 1.00 2.92 -5.19
CA TRP A 49 -0.29 2.50 -4.66
C TRP A 49 -0.64 3.34 -3.43
N ILE A 50 -1.92 3.64 -3.25
CA ILE A 50 -2.47 4.24 -2.03
C ILE A 50 -3.15 3.14 -1.24
N ILE A 51 -2.66 2.93 -0.02
CA ILE A 51 -3.12 1.88 0.88
C ILE A 51 -3.75 2.55 2.10
N LYS A 52 -4.99 2.16 2.43
CA LYS A 52 -5.63 2.48 3.70
C LYS A 52 -5.17 1.46 4.75
N ASN A 53 -4.65 1.95 5.87
CA ASN A 53 -4.23 1.13 7.01
C ASN A 53 -5.26 1.18 8.14
N SER A 54 -5.06 0.37 9.19
CA SER A 54 -5.95 0.21 10.35
C SER A 54 -5.30 0.61 11.68
N TRP A 55 -4.21 1.39 11.66
CA TRP A 55 -3.47 1.81 12.86
C TRP A 55 -3.86 3.23 13.35
N GLY A 56 -5.04 3.71 12.96
CA GLY A 56 -5.54 5.04 13.27
C GLY A 56 -5.03 6.13 12.34
N GLU A 57 -5.66 7.30 12.42
CA GLU A 57 -5.38 8.45 11.53
C GLU A 57 -4.06 9.14 11.87
N ASN A 58 -3.58 9.03 13.10
CA ASN A 58 -2.30 9.60 13.54
C ASN A 58 -1.07 8.87 12.97
N TRP A 59 -1.26 7.74 12.27
CA TRP A 59 -0.19 6.98 11.65
C TRP A 59 -0.07 7.32 10.15
N GLY A 60 1.15 7.49 9.67
CA GLY A 60 1.42 7.77 8.26
C GLY A 60 0.82 9.09 7.78
N GLU A 61 0.23 9.08 6.58
CA GLU A 61 -0.47 10.24 6.02
C GLU A 61 -1.96 10.07 6.29
N ASP A 62 -2.44 10.53 7.45
CA ASP A 62 -3.85 10.45 7.86
C ASP A 62 -4.41 9.01 7.82
N GLY A 63 -3.60 8.02 8.24
CA GLY A 63 -3.93 6.59 8.19
C GLY A 63 -3.62 5.90 6.86
N TYR A 64 -3.01 6.60 5.90
CA TYR A 64 -2.67 6.07 4.58
C TYR A 64 -1.17 5.84 4.39
N TYR A 65 -0.86 4.92 3.48
CA TYR A 65 0.48 4.54 3.09
C TYR A 65 0.64 4.59 1.58
N LYS A 66 1.71 5.21 1.11
CA LYS A 66 2.09 5.21 -0.32
C LYS A 66 3.26 4.27 -0.52
N ILE A 67 3.09 3.26 -1.38
CA ILE A 67 4.15 2.30 -1.71
C ILE A 67 4.43 2.29 -3.21
N CYS A 68 5.71 2.23 -3.58
CA CYS A 68 6.16 2.12 -4.97
C CYS A 68 5.42 1.00 -5.72
N ARG A 69 4.85 1.33 -6.88
CA ARG A 69 4.10 0.42 -7.75
C ARG A 69 4.99 -0.15 -8.86
N GLY A 70 4.70 -1.38 -9.29
CA GLY A 70 5.27 -2.00 -10.51
C GLY A 70 6.36 -3.06 -10.29
N HIS A 71 6.75 -3.33 -9.04
CA HIS A 71 7.82 -4.28 -8.73
C HIS A 71 7.51 -5.21 -7.55
N ASN A 72 6.24 -5.39 -7.19
CA ASN A 72 5.82 -6.19 -6.03
C ASN A 72 6.60 -5.85 -4.74
N VAL A 73 6.75 -4.56 -4.45
CA VAL A 73 7.48 -4.09 -3.29
C VAL A 73 6.78 -4.61 -2.02
N CYS A 74 7.52 -5.23 -1.12
CA CYS A 74 7.00 -5.83 0.11
C CYS A 74 5.90 -6.89 -0.09
N GLY A 75 5.80 -7.52 -1.26
CA GLY A 75 4.77 -8.53 -1.52
C GLY A 75 3.37 -7.96 -1.75
N VAL A 76 3.23 -6.65 -1.95
CA VAL A 76 1.91 -5.97 -2.02
C VAL A 76 0.97 -6.52 -3.09
N ASP A 77 1.49 -7.08 -4.18
CA ASP A 77 0.69 -7.68 -5.26
C ASP A 77 0.65 -9.22 -5.23
N SER A 78 1.26 -9.85 -4.21
CA SER A 78 1.33 -11.31 -4.10
C SER A 78 0.01 -11.99 -3.71
N MET A 79 -0.85 -11.30 -2.97
CA MET A 79 -2.13 -11.84 -2.50
C MET A 79 -3.18 -10.74 -2.45
N VAL A 80 -3.91 -10.60 -3.55
CA VAL A 80 -4.98 -9.63 -3.75
C VAL A 80 -6.30 -10.37 -3.82
N SER A 81 -7.30 -9.87 -3.10
CA SER A 81 -8.68 -10.33 -3.16
C SER A 81 -9.62 -9.14 -3.36
N THR A 82 -10.80 -9.40 -3.93
CA THR A 82 -11.85 -8.41 -4.16
C THR A 82 -13.21 -9.01 -3.83
N VAL A 83 -14.18 -8.15 -3.52
CA VAL A 83 -15.57 -8.55 -3.26
C VAL A 83 -16.41 -8.11 -4.46
N ALA A 84 -17.23 -9.04 -4.98
CA ALA A 84 -18.28 -8.74 -5.94
C ALA A 84 -19.62 -8.77 -5.21
N ALA A 85 -20.26 -7.60 -5.01
CA ALA A 85 -21.60 -7.52 -4.47
C ALA A 85 -22.61 -7.71 -5.61
N ILE A 86 -23.41 -8.77 -5.56
CA ILE A 86 -24.49 -9.02 -6.52
C ILE A 86 -25.80 -8.58 -5.87
N HIS A 87 -26.50 -7.64 -6.49
CA HIS A 87 -27.82 -7.24 -6.04
C HIS A 87 -28.85 -8.28 -6.52
N THR A 88 -29.36 -9.09 -5.60
CA THR A 88 -30.48 -9.99 -5.87
C THR A 88 -31.77 -9.20 -5.70
N THR A 89 -32.44 -8.87 -6.81
CA THR A 89 -33.84 -8.44 -6.76
C THR A 89 -34.70 -9.66 -6.45
N THR A 90 -35.28 -9.72 -5.26
CA THR A 90 -36.37 -10.66 -4.96
C THR A 90 -37.68 -10.05 -5.47
N GLU A 91 -38.37 -10.75 -6.37
CA GLU A 91 -39.77 -10.47 -6.75
C GLU A 91 -40.74 -10.72 -5.57
#